data_AF-A0A398CBR2-F1
#
_entry.id   AF-A0A398CBR2-F1
#
_cell.length_a   1.000
_cell.length_b   1.000
_cell.length_c   1.000
_cell.angle_alpha   90.00
_cell.angle_beta   90.00
_cell.angle_gamma   90.00
#
_symmetry.space_group_name_H-M   'P 1'
#
loop_
_entity.id
_entity.type
_entity.pdbx_description
1 polymer ?
#
loop_
_entity_poly.entity_id
_entity_poly.type
_entity_poly.pdbx_seq_one_letter_code
_entity_poly.pdbx_strand_id
1 'polypeptide(L)'
;MALQFRRSDRLGIELPLFSQDWEEMSRERQARILTKWETIRGTIPDHVKRFEERIKALQERLFNEDDFEASCRVNGDIADLASRINDLHIWFRTQQDLDEDAKRHS
;
A
#
# COMPACT_ATOMS: atom_id res chain seq x y z
N MET A 1 12.19 -12.86 -18.98
CA MET A 1 12.37 -11.61 -18.18
C MET A 1 11.53 -11.74 -16.93
N ALA A 2 12.14 -11.65 -15.75
CA ALA A 2 11.41 -11.67 -14.48
C ALA A 2 10.71 -10.33 -14.25
N LEU A 3 9.41 -10.35 -13.97
CA LEU A 3 8.64 -9.19 -13.50
C LEU A 3 9.08 -8.86 -12.07
N GLN A 4 9.82 -7.76 -11.90
CA GLN A 4 10.33 -7.32 -10.59
C GLN A 4 9.28 -6.58 -9.76
N PHE A 5 8.24 -6.08 -10.42
CA PHE A 5 7.12 -5.39 -9.79
C PHE A 5 5.83 -5.81 -10.49
N ARG A 6 4.74 -5.88 -9.72
CA ARG A 6 3.40 -6.16 -10.23
C ARG A 6 2.43 -5.13 -9.71
N ARG A 7 1.59 -4.60 -10.60
CA ARG A 7 0.50 -3.70 -10.23
C ARG A 7 -0.49 -4.41 -9.31
N SER A 8 -0.77 -3.80 -8.16
CA SER A 8 -1.87 -4.20 -7.28
C SER A 8 -3.08 -3.34 -7.62
N ASP A 9 -4.11 -3.94 -8.23
CA ASP A 9 -5.36 -3.24 -8.53
C ASP A 9 -6.09 -2.80 -7.26
N ARG A 10 -5.93 -3.58 -6.18
CA ARG A 10 -6.53 -3.26 -4.88
C ARG A 10 -5.94 -2.00 -4.25
N LEU A 11 -4.60 -1.86 -4.28
CA LEU A 11 -3.90 -0.74 -3.64
C LEU A 11 -3.63 0.43 -4.57
N GLY A 12 -3.66 0.19 -5.89
CA GLY A 12 -3.30 1.19 -6.88
C GLY A 12 -1.80 1.53 -6.86
N ILE A 13 -0.93 0.61 -6.42
CA ILE A 13 0.54 0.76 -6.49
C ILE A 13 1.19 -0.48 -7.11
N GLU A 14 2.42 -0.35 -7.60
CA GLU A 14 3.23 -1.50 -7.99
C GLU A 14 3.90 -2.10 -6.76
N LEU A 15 3.72 -3.39 -6.49
CA LEU A 15 4.38 -4.08 -5.39
C LEU A 15 5.59 -4.87 -5.90
N PRO A 16 6.70 -4.94 -5.14
CA PRO A 16 7.85 -5.76 -5.51
C PRO A 16 7.42 -7.23 -5.59
N LEU A 17 7.87 -7.91 -6.64
CA LEU A 17 7.68 -9.35 -6.85
C LEU A 17 9.03 -9.95 -7.20
N PHE A 18 9.59 -10.74 -6.29
CA PHE A 18 10.88 -11.38 -6.50
C PHE A 18 10.68 -12.81 -6.97
N SER A 19 11.17 -13.11 -8.18
CA SER A 19 11.23 -14.48 -8.70
C SER A 19 12.56 -15.18 -8.37
N GLN A 20 13.49 -14.45 -7.76
CA GLN A 20 14.84 -14.87 -7.41
C GLN A 20 15.14 -14.28 -6.02
N ASP A 21 15.94 -14.97 -5.22
CA ASP A 21 16.34 -14.49 -3.90
C ASP A 21 17.12 -13.18 -3.99
N TRP A 22 16.88 -12.28 -3.02
CA TRP A 22 17.47 -10.95 -2.96
C TRP A 22 19.00 -11.00 -2.94
N GLU A 23 19.57 -11.90 -2.15
CA GLU A 23 21.02 -12.06 -1.95
C GLU A 23 21.76 -12.55 -3.21
N GLU A 24 21.05 -13.26 -4.09
CA GLU A 24 21.61 -13.73 -5.37
C GLU A 24 21.59 -12.65 -6.46
N MET A 25 20.93 -11.51 -6.20
CA MET A 25 20.90 -10.39 -7.15
C MET A 25 22.19 -9.58 -7.08
N SER A 26 22.66 -9.10 -8.23
CA SER A 26 23.79 -8.17 -8.25
C SER A 26 23.45 -6.88 -7.48
N ARG A 27 24.46 -6.27 -6.86
CA ARG A 27 24.34 -4.99 -6.13
C ARG A 27 23.68 -3.90 -6.98
N GLU A 28 24.04 -3.81 -8.26
CA GLU A 28 23.44 -2.86 -9.21
C GLU A 28 21.94 -3.10 -9.38
N ARG A 29 21.51 -4.36 -9.45
CA ARG A 29 20.11 -4.73 -9.58
C ARG A 29 19.32 -4.42 -8.30
N GLN A 30 19.89 -4.75 -7.14
CA GLN A 30 19.31 -4.39 -5.85
C GLN A 30 19.10 -2.88 -5.72
N ALA A 31 20.12 -2.08 -6.05
CA ALA A 31 20.05 -0.62 -6.01
C ALA A 31 18.93 -0.07 -6.92
N ARG A 32 18.82 -0.57 -8.15
CA ARG A 32 17.75 -0.18 -9.08
C ARG A 32 16.35 -0.50 -8.55
N ILE A 33 16.19 -1.65 -7.89
CA ILE A 33 14.92 -2.04 -7.27
C ILE A 33 14.58 -1.10 -6.11
N LEU A 34 15.56 -0.80 -5.25
CA LEU A 34 15.37 0.11 -4.11
C LEU A 34 14.95 1.51 -4.58
N THR A 35 15.65 2.09 -5.56
CA THR A 35 15.31 3.41 -6.11
C THR A 35 13.90 3.44 -6.72
N LYS A 36 13.52 2.40 -7.48
CA LYS A 36 12.15 2.30 -8.00
C LYS A 36 11.12 2.18 -6.87
N TRP A 37 11.42 1.39 -5.85
CA TRP A 37 10.53 1.18 -4.73
C TRP A 37 10.34 2.45 -3.88
N GLU A 38 11.40 3.23 -3.66
CA GLU A 38 11.32 4.57 -3.04
C GLU A 38 10.37 5.49 -3.80
N THR A 39 10.49 5.52 -5.14
CA THR A 39 9.61 6.32 -6.00
C THR A 39 8.15 5.90 -5.83
N ILE A 40 7.87 4.59 -5.82
CA ILE A 40 6.51 4.08 -5.61
C ILE A 40 6.00 4.41 -4.22
N ARG A 41 6.82 4.21 -3.17
CA ARG A 41 6.43 4.52 -1.79
C ARG A 41 6.13 6.01 -1.60
N GLY A 42 6.82 6.89 -2.32
CA GLY A 42 6.52 8.32 -2.35
C GLY A 42 5.09 8.64 -2.80
N THR A 43 4.43 7.75 -3.54
CA THR A 43 3.02 7.92 -3.97
C THR A 43 2.00 7.40 -2.96
N ILE A 44 2.41 6.60 -1.97
CA ILE A 44 1.49 5.99 -1.00
C ILE A 44 0.62 7.03 -0.27
N PRO A 45 1.16 8.18 0.21
CA PRO A 45 0.33 9.20 0.86
C PRO A 45 -0.83 9.70 0.00
N ASP A 46 -0.62 9.87 -1.31
CA ASP A 46 -1.68 10.30 -2.24
C ASP A 46 -2.77 9.22 -2.38
N HIS A 47 -2.37 7.95 -2.41
CA HIS A 47 -3.31 6.83 -2.43
C HIS A 47 -4.14 6.73 -1.14
N VAL A 48 -3.50 6.92 0.02
CA VAL A 48 -4.19 6.96 1.32
C VAL A 48 -5.21 8.10 1.33
N LYS A 49 -4.81 9.32 0.98
CA LYS A 49 -5.70 10.49 0.94
C LYS A 49 -6.93 10.25 0.05
N ARG A 50 -6.74 9.64 -1.13
CA ARG A 50 -7.85 9.30 -2.04
C ARG A 50 -8.84 8.31 -1.40
N PHE A 51 -8.35 7.32 -0.65
CA PHE A 51 -9.23 6.38 0.05
C PHE A 51 -9.93 7.05 1.24
N GLU A 52 -9.26 7.93 1.98
CA GLU A 52 -9.86 8.72 3.06
C GLU A 52 -10.99 9.63 2.55
N GLU A 53 -10.78 10.32 1.41
CA GLU A 53 -11.82 11.12 0.76
C GLU A 53 -13.04 10.27 0.37
N ARG A 54 -12.81 9.04 -0.10
CA ARG A 54 -13.89 8.10 -0.43
C ARG A 54 -14.63 7.60 0.81
N ILE A 55 -13.90 7.29 1.89
CA ILE A 55 -14.49 6.91 3.19
C ILE A 55 -15.37 8.05 3.70
N LYS A 56 -14.88 9.29 3.67
CA LYS A 56 -15.66 10.46 4.12
C LYS A 56 -16.99 10.59 3.37
N ALA A 57 -16.97 10.48 2.04
CA ALA A 57 -18.19 10.53 1.23
C ALA A 57 -19.16 9.37 1.55
N LEU A 58 -18.64 8.17 1.84
CA LEU A 58 -19.47 7.02 2.25
C LEU A 58 -20.05 7.20 3.65
N GLN A 59 -19.30 7.78 4.58
CA GLN A 59 -19.77 8.10 5.93
C GLN A 59 -20.87 9.17 5.90
N GLU A 60 -20.74 10.21 5.07
CA GLU A 60 -21.78 11.22 4.86
C GLU A 60 -23.06 10.59 4.29
N ARG A 61 -22.93 9.63 3.36
CA ARG A 61 -24.08 8.87 2.85
C ARG A 61 -24.71 8.01 3.95
N LEU A 62 -23.91 7.27 4.71
CA LEU A 62 -24.37 6.41 5.80
C LEU A 62 -25.15 7.19 6.85
N PHE A 63 -24.74 8.43 7.15
CA PHE A 63 -25.42 9.28 8.12
C PHE A 63 -26.88 9.60 7.73
N ASN A 64 -27.20 9.57 6.45
CA ASN A 64 -28.53 9.86 5.92
C ASN A 64 -29.28 8.59 5.45
N GLU A 65 -28.75 7.39 5.72
CA GLU A 65 -29.30 6.12 5.25
C GLU A 65 -30.10 5.43 6.36
N ASP A 66 -31.40 5.27 6.16
CA ASP A 66 -32.30 4.60 7.11
C ASP A 66 -32.49 3.10 6.80
N ASP A 67 -32.08 2.65 5.61
CA ASP A 67 -32.14 1.23 5.24
C ASP A 67 -30.96 0.46 5.84
N PHE A 68 -31.29 -0.56 6.65
CA PHE A 68 -30.29 -1.36 7.36
C PHE A 68 -29.37 -2.12 6.40
N GLU A 69 -29.90 -2.72 5.34
CA GLU A 69 -29.08 -3.47 4.39
C GLU A 69 -28.14 -2.55 3.61
N ALA A 70 -28.61 -1.38 3.20
CA ALA A 70 -27.82 -0.35 2.56
C ALA A 70 -26.71 0.14 3.49
N SER A 71 -27.04 0.35 4.76
CA SER A 71 -26.06 0.71 5.80
C SER A 71 -24.98 -0.35 5.97
N CYS A 72 -25.36 -1.65 6.00
CA CYS A 72 -24.39 -2.74 6.05
C CYS A 72 -23.46 -2.77 4.83
N ARG A 73 -24.01 -2.57 3.62
CA ARG A 73 -23.20 -2.51 2.38
C ARG A 73 -22.20 -1.35 2.42
N VAL A 74 -22.66 -0.15 2.79
CA VAL A 74 -21.81 1.04 2.90
C VAL A 74 -20.73 0.86 3.97
N ASN A 75 -21.06 0.27 5.12
CA ASN A 75 -20.09 -0.06 6.16
C ASN A 75 -19.04 -1.07 5.66
N GLY A 76 -19.46 -2.07 4.87
CA GLY A 76 -18.54 -3.01 4.22
C GLY A 76 -17.54 -2.30 3.30
N ASP A 77 -18.02 -1.37 2.48
CA ASP A 77 -17.16 -0.58 1.58
C ASP A 77 -16.16 0.29 2.37
N ILE A 78 -16.62 0.92 3.47
CA ILE A 78 -15.74 1.69 4.37
C ILE A 78 -14.66 0.80 4.98
N ALA A 79 -15.04 -0.39 5.47
CA ALA A 79 -14.11 -1.33 6.08
C ALA A 79 -13.06 -1.85 5.08
N ASP A 80 -13.46 -2.12 3.83
CA ASP A 80 -12.51 -2.52 2.77
C ASP A 80 -11.53 -1.38 2.44
N LEU A 81 -11.99 -0.15 2.32
CA LEU A 81 -11.12 1.01 2.10
C LEU A 81 -10.14 1.22 3.27
N ALA A 82 -10.61 1.09 4.52
CA ALA A 82 -9.75 1.18 5.70
C ALA A 82 -8.70 0.07 5.73
N SER A 83 -9.07 -1.15 5.34
CA SER A 83 -8.12 -2.27 5.20
C SER A 83 -7.05 -1.98 4.16
N ARG A 84 -7.41 -1.37 3.01
CA ARG A 84 -6.43 -0.95 1.98
C ARG A 84 -5.47 0.13 2.50
N ILE A 85 -5.98 1.12 3.25
CA ILE A 85 -5.16 2.15 3.89
C ILE A 85 -4.15 1.51 4.86
N ASN A 86 -4.60 0.55 5.68
CA ASN A 86 -3.71 -0.15 6.60
C ASN A 86 -2.57 -0.87 5.86
N ASP A 87 -2.89 -1.59 4.77
CA ASP A 87 -1.87 -2.28 3.98
C ASP A 87 -0.88 -1.31 3.34
N LEU A 88 -1.36 -0.17 2.83
CA LEU A 88 -0.52 0.90 2.31
C LEU A 88 0.45 1.43 3.38
N HIS A 89 -0.02 1.64 4.62
CA HIS A 89 0.84 2.06 5.71
C HIS A 89 1.88 1.00 6.12
N ILE A 90 1.53 -0.29 6.06
CA ILE A 90 2.51 -1.37 6.26
C ILE A 90 3.63 -1.24 5.22
N TRP A 91 3.29 -1.13 3.93
CA TRP A 91 4.26 -0.99 2.84
C TRP A 91 5.11 0.27 2.94
N PHE A 92 4.51 1.38 3.37
CA PHE A 92 5.22 2.64 3.61
C PHE A 92 6.27 2.48 4.72
N ARG A 93 5.93 1.75 5.79
CA ARG A 93 6.81 1.51 6.94
C ARG A 93 7.90 0.46 6.70
N THR A 94 7.71 -0.50 5.79
CA THR A 94 8.70 -1.56 5.51
C THR A 94 10.12 -1.04 5.16
N GLN A 95 10.31 0.22 4.74
CA GLN A 95 11.68 0.78 4.62
C GLN A 95 12.34 1.05 5.96
N GLN A 96 11.55 1.56 6.92
CA GLN A 96 12.07 2.02 8.20
C GLN A 96 12.65 0.86 8.98
N ASP A 97 12.01 -0.31 8.95
CA ASP A 97 12.55 -1.51 9.60
C ASP A 97 13.88 -1.96 8.96
N LEU A 98 14.00 -1.89 7.62
CA LEU A 98 15.26 -2.21 6.92
C LEU A 98 16.38 -1.21 7.22
N ASP A 99 16.06 0.08 7.33
CA ASP A 99 17.03 1.14 7.67
C ASP A 99 17.44 1.11 9.15
N GLU A 100 16.52 0.75 10.06
CA GLU A 100 16.77 0.64 11.50
C GLU A 100 17.58 -0.63 11.84
N ASP A 101 17.34 -1.75 11.18
CA ASP A 101 18.17 -2.96 11.31
C ASP A 101 19.58 -2.72 10.76
N ALA A 102 19.73 -1.99 9.65
CA ALA A 102 21.05 -1.63 9.12
C ALA A 102 21.85 -0.75 10.10
N LYS A 103 21.19 0.17 10.83
CA LYS A 103 21.84 1.03 11.85
C LYS A 103 22.17 0.31 13.14
N ARG A 104 21.35 -0.68 13.56
CA ARG A 104 21.59 -1.47 14.78
C ARG A 104 22.77 -2.42 14.70
N HIS A 105 23.16 -2.81 13.49
CA HIS A 105 24.32 -3.68 13.22
C HIS A 105 25.60 -2.92 12.83
N SER A 106 25.62 -1.59 12.99
CA SER A 106 26.77 -0.71 12.74
C SER A 106 27.52 -0.34 14.02
#